data_AF-A0A0J7K6P6-F1
#
_entry.id   AF-A0A0J7K6P6-F1
#
_cell.length_a   1.000
_cell.length_b   1.000
_cell.length_c   1.000
_cell.angle_alpha   90.00
_cell.angle_beta   90.00
_cell.angle_gamma   90.00
#
_symmetry.space_group_name_H-M   'P 1'
#
loop_
_entity.id
_entity.type
_entity.pdbx_description
1 polymer ?
#
loop_
_entity_poly.entity_id
_entity_poly.type
_entity_poly.pdbx_seq_one_letter_code
_entity_poly.pdbx_strand_id
1 'polypeptide(L)'
;EFTLLNDLMPLSRSVRLEESVYEYARTGGRGWAHTSMSGQIGAALDAKSYTFDGTMVPIHDSGFKFNWRDPVFNKGSALSSLADAQAGSVDDVRRQYVDYIWEGFRDAAGNFIKFDDKTWKGLRHDERVAQVTLTVNFATSTDPKAMRAAAIALRDVLKLQNYQYGQQTWYVSSEIMSNWEQYFDVNALRTVLEELKKLAGISDIKEDAELSGNEIVIIPLAAGVIAPIVGQAFGTVADPRQFYNSDYVWRTWGAAGLMVKQDINANLFAGANFQKLEVGKVYEVDEAVAGKWIADGKAEQSAEKKGEKLALEVATSTVPASVGASELQTKLDDALEQLKQAQAAAAAKDKEHADALEQLKQAQAVELAAEKQRADTAEAALAAATKKDK
;
A
#
# COMPACT_ATOMS: atom_id res chain seq x y z
N GLU A 1 25.98 5.48 3.90
CA GLU A 1 25.47 6.87 3.94
C GLU A 1 24.32 7.03 2.95
N PHE A 2 24.54 7.03 1.63
CA PHE A 2 23.48 7.31 0.65
C PHE A 2 22.68 6.08 0.16
N THR A 3 22.44 5.07 1.00
CA THR A 3 21.91 3.77 0.56
C THR A 3 20.51 3.91 -0.06
N LEU A 4 19.58 4.54 0.65
CA LEU A 4 18.23 4.80 0.16
C LEU A 4 18.26 5.68 -1.10
N LEU A 5 19.05 6.75 -1.10
CA LEU A 5 19.15 7.65 -2.24
C LEU A 5 19.58 6.89 -3.52
N ASN A 6 20.61 6.06 -3.42
CA ASN A 6 21.11 5.28 -4.55
C ASN A 6 20.07 4.31 -5.13
N ASP A 7 19.20 3.74 -4.30
CA ASP A 7 18.11 2.86 -4.74
C ASP A 7 16.92 3.66 -5.34
N LEU A 8 16.72 4.90 -4.92
CA LEU A 8 15.66 5.78 -5.43
C LEU A 8 16.02 6.45 -6.77
N MET A 9 17.30 6.77 -7.01
CA MET A 9 17.73 7.49 -8.22
C MET A 9 17.34 6.80 -9.54
N PRO A 10 17.40 5.46 -9.69
CA PRO A 10 16.92 4.76 -10.88
C PRO A 10 15.41 4.90 -11.13
N LEU A 11 14.63 5.22 -10.09
CA LEU A 11 13.18 5.45 -10.17
C LEU A 11 12.84 6.91 -10.47
N SER A 12 13.83 7.77 -10.64
CA SER A 12 13.63 9.20 -10.82
C SER A 12 12.86 9.53 -12.09
N ARG A 13 12.07 10.60 -12.00
CA ARG A 13 11.36 11.18 -13.14
C ARG A 13 11.87 12.57 -13.40
N SER A 14 12.26 12.84 -14.65
CA SER A 14 12.66 14.17 -15.07
C SER A 14 11.46 15.08 -15.30
N VAL A 15 11.56 16.31 -14.81
CA VAL A 15 10.61 17.41 -15.06
C VAL A 15 11.37 18.60 -15.63
N ARG A 16 10.66 19.64 -16.05
CA ARG A 16 11.32 20.87 -16.52
C ARG A 16 11.90 21.63 -15.34
N LEU A 17 13.03 22.30 -15.53
CA LEU A 17 13.68 23.07 -14.46
C LEU A 17 12.79 24.19 -13.92
N GLU A 18 11.98 24.83 -14.78
CA GLU A 18 11.02 25.85 -14.37
C GLU A 18 9.82 25.31 -13.58
N GLU A 19 9.62 23.99 -13.53
CA GLU A 19 8.52 23.37 -12.79
C GLU A 19 8.90 23.22 -11.31
N SER A 20 8.49 24.20 -10.50
CA SER A 20 8.75 24.22 -9.04
C SER A 20 7.83 23.30 -8.25
N VAL A 21 6.72 22.85 -8.85
CA VAL A 21 5.74 21.92 -8.25
C VAL A 21 5.38 20.87 -9.26
N TYR A 22 5.50 19.61 -8.86
CA TYR A 22 5.06 18.48 -9.65
C TYR A 22 3.74 17.94 -9.11
N GLU A 23 2.72 17.91 -9.97
CA GLU A 23 1.39 17.38 -9.62
C GLU A 23 1.07 16.07 -10.34
N TYR A 24 0.24 15.25 -9.68
CA TYR A 24 -0.31 14.03 -10.22
C TYR A 24 -1.78 13.89 -9.85
N ALA A 25 -2.54 13.29 -10.77
CA ALA A 25 -3.93 12.95 -10.54
C ALA A 25 -4.02 11.71 -9.64
N ARG A 26 -4.77 11.84 -8.55
CA ARG A 26 -5.29 10.72 -7.77
C ARG A 26 -6.66 10.38 -8.33
N THR A 27 -6.93 9.09 -8.51
CA THR A 27 -8.24 8.61 -8.99
C THR A 27 -8.84 7.69 -7.96
N GLY A 28 -10.02 8.04 -7.46
CA GLY A 28 -10.74 7.27 -6.45
C GLY A 28 -12.03 6.71 -7.03
N GLY A 29 -12.57 5.67 -6.39
CA GLY A 29 -13.87 5.10 -6.72
C GLY A 29 -13.78 3.74 -7.43
N ARG A 30 -14.54 2.77 -6.92
CA ARG A 30 -14.86 1.53 -7.65
C ARG A 30 -16.07 1.81 -8.53
N GLY A 31 -15.92 1.64 -9.83
CA GLY A 31 -17.07 1.68 -10.74
C GLY A 31 -18.09 0.60 -10.38
N TRP A 32 -19.35 0.86 -10.69
CA TRP A 32 -20.41 -0.14 -10.53
C TRP A 32 -20.41 -1.13 -11.69
N ALA A 33 -20.25 -2.40 -11.34
CA ALA A 33 -20.48 -3.52 -12.25
C ALA A 33 -21.63 -4.37 -11.70
N HIS A 34 -22.55 -4.77 -12.56
CA HIS A 34 -23.59 -5.74 -12.22
C HIS A 34 -23.48 -6.94 -13.16
N THR A 35 -23.85 -8.11 -12.66
CA THR A 35 -23.90 -9.35 -13.43
C THR A 35 -25.36 -9.67 -13.73
N SER A 36 -25.70 -9.90 -14.99
CA SER A 36 -27.05 -10.33 -15.39
C SER A 36 -26.98 -11.49 -16.37
N MET A 37 -27.96 -12.40 -16.29
CA MET A 37 -28.05 -13.57 -17.18
C MET A 37 -28.57 -13.22 -18.58
N SER A 38 -29.30 -12.10 -18.71
CA SER A 38 -29.90 -11.67 -19.98
C SER A 38 -29.11 -10.61 -20.73
N GLY A 39 -28.20 -9.89 -20.06
CA GLY A 39 -27.44 -8.78 -20.65
C GLY A 39 -28.28 -7.57 -21.09
N GLN A 40 -29.58 -7.57 -20.82
CA GLN A 40 -30.51 -6.51 -21.27
C GLN A 40 -30.55 -5.30 -20.32
N ILE A 41 -29.99 -5.43 -19.12
CA ILE A 41 -29.85 -4.31 -18.20
C ILE A 41 -28.69 -3.44 -18.71
N GLY A 42 -28.98 -2.17 -18.99
CA GLY A 42 -28.00 -1.22 -19.50
C GLY A 42 -26.82 -1.03 -18.54
N ALA A 43 -25.64 -0.73 -19.08
CA ALA A 43 -24.44 -0.51 -18.29
C ALA A 43 -24.61 0.68 -17.33
N ALA A 44 -24.23 0.51 -16.06
CA ALA A 44 -24.13 1.61 -15.13
C ALA A 44 -22.93 2.49 -15.54
N LEU A 45 -23.20 3.76 -15.85
CA LEU A 45 -22.17 4.74 -16.18
C LEU A 45 -21.86 5.57 -14.93
N ASP A 46 -20.61 5.52 -14.49
CA ASP A 46 -20.13 6.27 -13.33
C ASP A 46 -19.05 7.28 -13.75
N ALA A 47 -19.11 8.48 -13.18
CA ALA A 47 -18.14 9.54 -13.43
C ALA A 47 -17.05 9.49 -12.36
N LYS A 48 -15.83 9.13 -12.76
CA LYS A 48 -14.70 9.02 -11.82
C LYS A 48 -14.32 10.40 -11.26
N SER A 49 -14.25 10.54 -9.95
CA SER A 49 -13.74 11.74 -9.29
C SER A 49 -12.22 11.80 -9.37
N TYR A 50 -11.68 12.96 -9.77
CA TYR A 50 -10.24 13.24 -9.79
C TYR A 50 -9.91 14.27 -8.71
N THR A 51 -8.84 14.02 -7.95
CA THR A 51 -8.19 15.04 -7.11
C THR A 51 -6.71 15.11 -7.47
N PHE A 52 -6.07 16.24 -7.24
CA PHE A 52 -4.64 16.41 -7.53
C PHE A 52 -3.85 16.45 -6.23
N ASP A 53 -2.69 15.81 -6.23
CA ASP A 53 -1.68 15.94 -5.19
C ASP A 53 -0.34 16.25 -5.84
N GLY A 54 0.63 16.73 -5.07
CA GLY A 54 1.92 17.09 -5.62
C GLY A 54 3.00 17.31 -4.58
N THR A 55 4.22 17.40 -5.06
CA THR A 55 5.40 17.75 -4.27
C THR A 55 6.10 18.96 -4.86
N MET A 56 6.77 19.73 -4.00
CA MET A 56 7.71 20.76 -4.42
C MET A 56 9.01 20.14 -4.99
N VAL A 57 9.67 20.89 -5.87
CA VAL A 57 10.98 20.57 -6.45
C VAL A 57 11.95 21.71 -6.07
N PRO A 58 12.56 21.65 -4.87
CA PRO A 58 13.51 22.66 -4.43
C PRO A 58 14.87 22.54 -5.12
N ILE A 59 15.63 23.63 -5.07
CA ILE A 59 17.03 23.67 -5.48
C ILE A 59 17.91 23.40 -4.26
N HIS A 60 18.85 22.48 -4.39
CA HIS A 60 19.89 22.22 -3.39
C HIS A 60 21.22 22.64 -3.99
N ASP A 61 21.96 23.49 -3.29
CA ASP A 61 23.23 24.02 -3.76
C ASP A 61 24.31 24.07 -2.67
N SER A 62 25.54 24.06 -3.15
CA SER A 62 26.77 24.27 -2.41
C SER A 62 27.78 24.94 -3.34
N GLY A 63 28.90 25.36 -2.81
CA GLY A 63 29.98 25.87 -3.62
C GLY A 63 31.30 25.89 -2.88
N PHE A 64 32.37 25.90 -3.66
CA PHE A 64 33.72 26.02 -3.14
C PHE A 64 34.46 27.09 -3.94
N LYS A 65 35.44 27.70 -3.29
CA LYS A 65 36.25 28.75 -3.89
C LYS A 65 37.72 28.63 -3.51
N PHE A 66 38.57 29.09 -4.41
CA PHE A 66 39.98 29.28 -4.19
C PHE A 66 40.37 30.71 -4.56
N ASN A 67 41.22 31.33 -3.74
CA ASN A 67 41.65 32.70 -3.99
C ASN A 67 42.52 32.79 -5.26
N TRP A 68 42.55 33.93 -5.94
CA TRP A 68 43.34 34.06 -7.19
C TRP A 68 44.85 33.78 -7.02
N ARG A 69 45.44 34.01 -5.83
CA ARG A 69 46.84 33.65 -5.50
C ARG A 69 46.95 32.46 -4.55
N ASP A 70 45.96 31.57 -4.53
CA ASP A 70 46.00 30.44 -3.61
C ASP A 70 47.30 29.63 -3.82
N PRO A 71 48.10 29.42 -2.75
CA PRO A 71 49.33 28.62 -2.83
C PRO A 71 49.11 27.19 -3.35
N VAL A 72 47.88 26.67 -3.27
CA VAL A 72 47.51 25.35 -3.81
C VAL A 72 47.75 25.27 -5.32
N PHE A 73 47.49 26.34 -6.07
CA PHE A 73 47.71 26.36 -7.53
C PHE A 73 49.18 26.43 -7.94
N ASN A 74 50.09 26.78 -7.02
CA ASN A 74 51.53 26.83 -7.28
C ASN A 74 52.21 25.45 -7.13
N LYS A 75 51.45 24.41 -6.75
CA LYS A 75 51.95 23.05 -6.56
C LYS A 75 51.48 22.16 -7.72
N GLY A 76 52.31 21.19 -8.13
CA GLY A 76 51.93 20.19 -9.13
C GLY A 76 50.73 19.30 -8.72
N SER A 77 50.35 19.32 -7.43
CA SER A 77 49.18 18.62 -6.88
C SER A 77 47.87 19.42 -6.94
N ALA A 78 47.86 20.63 -7.52
CA ALA A 78 46.71 21.53 -7.54
C ALA A 78 45.43 20.85 -8.09
N LEU A 79 45.58 19.99 -9.09
CA LEU A 79 44.46 19.25 -9.69
C LEU A 79 43.81 18.28 -8.69
N SER A 80 44.61 17.67 -7.80
CA SER A 80 44.09 16.76 -6.76
C SER A 80 43.29 17.53 -5.71
N SER A 81 43.77 18.70 -5.29
CA SER A 81 43.06 19.54 -4.32
C SER A 81 41.76 20.10 -4.88
N LEU A 82 41.73 20.43 -6.18
CA LEU A 82 40.51 20.85 -6.85
C LEU A 82 39.49 19.71 -6.95
N ALA A 83 39.94 18.50 -7.31
CA ALA A 83 39.08 17.32 -7.39
C ALA A 83 38.48 16.95 -6.02
N ASP A 84 39.28 17.06 -4.95
CA ASP A 84 38.83 16.80 -3.58
C ASP A 84 37.77 17.82 -3.13
N ALA A 85 38.00 19.12 -3.38
CA ALA A 85 37.01 20.17 -3.09
C ALA A 85 35.71 19.98 -3.89
N GLN A 86 35.82 19.55 -5.15
CA GLN A 86 34.65 19.23 -5.96
C GLN A 86 33.88 18.01 -5.41
N ALA A 87 34.58 16.95 -5.03
CA ALA A 87 33.96 15.76 -4.44
C ALA A 87 33.24 16.11 -3.13
N GLY A 88 33.89 16.87 -2.24
CA GLY A 88 33.28 17.35 -1.00
C GLY A 88 32.01 18.18 -1.24
N SER A 89 32.06 19.14 -2.18
CA SER A 89 30.90 19.96 -2.54
C SER A 89 29.73 19.13 -3.10
N VAL A 90 30.01 18.07 -3.88
CA VAL A 90 28.98 17.14 -4.37
C VAL A 90 28.38 16.32 -3.24
N ASP A 91 29.20 15.85 -2.30
CA ASP A 91 28.73 15.06 -1.16
C ASP A 91 27.90 15.90 -0.19
N ASP A 92 28.25 17.18 0.02
CA ASP A 92 27.45 18.10 0.83
C ASP A 92 26.06 18.35 0.24
N VAL A 93 25.95 18.53 -1.08
CA VAL A 93 24.65 18.66 -1.76
C VAL A 93 23.84 17.37 -1.67
N ARG A 94 24.50 16.21 -1.74
CA ARG A 94 23.82 14.91 -1.58
C ARG A 94 23.29 14.73 -0.17
N ARG A 95 24.06 15.09 0.86
CA ARG A 95 23.60 15.09 2.26
C ARG A 95 22.41 16.00 2.44
N GLN A 96 22.48 17.24 1.95
CA GLN A 96 21.36 18.17 2.01
C GLN A 96 20.09 17.62 1.34
N TYR A 97 20.24 16.90 0.22
CA TYR A 97 19.10 16.27 -0.44
C TYR A 97 18.57 15.05 0.34
N VAL A 98 19.43 14.26 0.97
CA VAL A 98 19.04 13.17 1.87
C VAL A 98 18.32 13.71 3.11
N ASP A 99 18.83 14.77 3.73
CA ASP A 99 18.17 15.47 4.85
C ASP A 99 16.78 15.94 4.43
N TYR A 100 16.63 16.50 3.22
CA TYR A 100 15.33 16.87 2.67
C TYR A 100 14.39 15.66 2.52
N ILE A 101 14.89 14.49 2.09
CA ILE A 101 14.09 13.26 1.98
C ILE A 101 13.59 12.82 3.37
N TRP A 102 14.43 12.88 4.41
CA TRP A 102 14.10 12.36 5.74
C TRP A 102 13.33 13.33 6.63
N GLU A 103 13.73 14.60 6.65
CA GLU A 103 13.26 15.64 7.58
C GLU A 103 12.38 16.71 6.93
N GLY A 104 12.29 16.71 5.60
CA GLY A 104 11.49 17.65 4.82
C GLY A 104 12.14 19.02 4.66
N PHE A 105 11.39 19.98 4.13
CA PHE A 105 11.88 21.35 3.93
C PHE A 105 11.35 22.30 5.00
N ARG A 106 12.28 22.90 5.77
CA ARG A 106 11.98 23.77 6.90
C ARG A 106 12.55 25.17 6.70
N ASP A 107 11.84 26.16 7.24
CA ASP A 107 12.34 27.53 7.34
C ASP A 107 13.34 27.68 8.50
N ALA A 108 13.97 28.86 8.61
CA ALA A 108 14.90 29.16 9.69
C ALA A 108 14.25 29.15 11.09
N ALA A 109 12.92 29.19 11.18
CA ALA A 109 12.16 29.08 12.42
C ALA A 109 11.70 27.63 12.72
N GLY A 110 12.05 26.66 11.87
CA GLY A 110 11.74 25.23 12.01
C GLY A 110 10.37 24.80 11.45
N ASN A 111 9.59 25.71 10.85
CA ASN A 111 8.30 25.40 10.26
C ASN A 111 8.45 24.75 8.88
N PHE A 112 7.57 23.82 8.54
CA PHE A 112 7.53 23.24 7.21
C PHE A 112 7.11 24.27 6.17
N ILE A 113 7.96 24.44 5.16
CA ILE A 113 7.72 25.38 4.07
C ILE A 113 6.59 24.84 3.20
N LYS A 114 5.69 25.73 2.79
CA LYS A 114 4.67 25.46 1.80
C LYS A 114 4.96 26.26 0.55
N PHE A 115 4.84 25.62 -0.60
CA PHE A 115 4.89 26.28 -1.90
C PHE A 115 3.71 25.78 -2.74
N ASP A 116 2.86 26.70 -3.18
CA ASP A 116 1.60 26.39 -3.90
C ASP A 116 0.73 25.35 -3.17
N ASP A 117 0.54 25.56 -1.87
CA ASP A 117 -0.15 24.65 -0.94
C ASP A 117 0.42 23.22 -0.84
N LYS A 118 1.54 22.93 -1.52
CA LYS A 118 2.28 21.66 -1.37
C LYS A 118 3.37 21.80 -0.32
N THR A 119 3.52 20.74 0.46
CA THR A 119 4.58 20.59 1.47
C THR A 119 5.19 19.21 1.33
N TRP A 120 6.46 19.09 1.73
CA TRP A 120 7.11 17.83 2.01
C TRP A 120 7.71 17.89 3.41
N LYS A 121 7.21 17.04 4.31
CA LYS A 121 7.63 17.03 5.72
C LYS A 121 8.69 15.97 6.03
N GLY A 122 9.14 15.23 5.02
CA GLY A 122 10.12 14.16 5.20
C GLY A 122 9.48 12.82 5.55
N LEU A 123 10.21 11.73 5.32
CA LEU A 123 9.74 10.36 5.60
C LEU A 123 9.29 10.16 7.06
N ARG A 124 9.86 10.92 8.00
CA ARG A 124 9.58 10.80 9.44
C ARG A 124 8.32 11.54 9.90
N HIS A 125 7.89 12.58 9.18
CA HIS A 125 6.84 13.49 9.66
C HIS A 125 5.68 13.67 8.68
N ASP A 126 5.82 13.24 7.43
CA ASP A 126 4.80 13.46 6.39
C ASP A 126 3.61 12.52 6.56
N GLU A 127 2.40 13.07 6.49
CA GLU A 127 1.15 12.28 6.57
C GLU A 127 0.99 11.33 5.38
N ARG A 128 1.77 11.52 4.31
CA ARG A 128 1.82 10.59 3.18
C ARG A 128 2.43 9.26 3.52
N VAL A 129 3.24 9.21 4.57
CA VAL A 129 3.98 8.03 5.02
C VAL A 129 3.27 7.43 6.23
N ALA A 130 3.02 6.12 6.19
CA ALA A 130 2.40 5.41 7.30
C ALA A 130 3.39 5.33 8.48
N GLN A 131 3.05 5.98 9.59
CA GLN A 131 3.84 5.95 10.82
C GLN A 131 3.40 4.76 11.69
N VAL A 132 4.34 3.87 12.01
CA VAL A 132 4.07 2.64 12.78
C VAL A 132 4.95 2.58 14.01
N THR A 133 4.35 2.39 15.18
CA THR A 133 5.09 2.15 16.42
C THR A 133 5.54 0.69 16.48
N LEU A 134 6.85 0.46 16.62
CA LEU A 134 7.41 -0.87 16.73
C LEU A 134 7.10 -1.47 18.12
N THR A 135 6.56 -2.69 18.15
CA THR A 135 6.19 -3.39 19.38
C THR A 135 7.38 -4.04 20.09
N VAL A 136 8.47 -4.28 19.35
CA VAL A 136 9.72 -4.86 19.85
C VAL A 136 10.86 -3.92 19.49
N ASN A 137 11.85 -3.82 20.38
CA ASN A 137 13.09 -3.14 20.07
C ASN A 137 14.02 -4.07 19.29
N PHE A 138 14.10 -3.89 17.98
CA PHE A 138 14.92 -4.72 17.10
C PHE A 138 16.42 -4.49 17.27
N ALA A 139 16.85 -3.38 17.86
CA ALA A 139 18.27 -3.08 18.11
C ALA A 139 18.81 -3.82 19.34
N THR A 140 17.95 -4.19 20.29
CA THR A 140 18.39 -4.77 21.58
C THR A 140 17.68 -6.06 21.98
N SER A 141 16.66 -6.49 21.24
CA SER A 141 15.91 -7.71 21.57
C SER A 141 16.79 -8.95 21.46
N THR A 142 16.69 -9.81 22.48
CA THR A 142 17.36 -11.12 22.56
C THR A 142 16.41 -12.28 22.26
N ASP A 143 15.17 -12.00 21.84
CA ASP A 143 14.19 -13.03 21.44
C ASP A 143 14.00 -13.03 19.91
N PRO A 144 14.69 -13.94 19.20
CA PRO A 144 14.55 -14.11 17.75
C PRO A 144 13.12 -14.36 17.26
N LYS A 145 12.32 -15.09 18.04
CA LYS A 145 10.94 -15.45 17.63
C LYS A 145 10.03 -14.23 17.74
N ALA A 146 10.18 -13.44 18.80
CA ALA A 146 9.47 -12.18 18.95
C ALA A 146 9.81 -11.18 17.83
N MET A 147 11.10 -11.06 17.47
CA MET A 147 11.52 -10.21 16.35
C MET A 147 10.88 -10.66 15.03
N ARG A 148 10.86 -11.97 14.74
CA ARG A 148 10.22 -12.49 13.53
C ARG A 148 8.71 -12.22 13.52
N ALA A 149 8.02 -12.39 14.65
CA ALA A 149 6.59 -12.09 14.74
C ALA A 149 6.30 -10.59 14.54
N ALA A 150 7.11 -9.71 15.15
CA ALA A 150 7.00 -8.26 14.97
C ALA A 150 7.29 -7.83 13.52
N ALA A 151 8.29 -8.43 12.86
CA ALA A 151 8.58 -8.16 11.46
C ALA A 151 7.43 -8.58 10.52
N ILE A 152 6.76 -9.70 10.80
CA ILE A 152 5.55 -10.12 10.07
C ILE A 152 4.44 -9.09 10.23
N ALA A 153 4.18 -8.63 11.46
CA ALA A 153 3.17 -7.62 11.73
C ALA A 153 3.47 -6.30 11.00
N LEU A 154 4.74 -5.87 11.00
CA LEU A 154 5.19 -4.66 10.32
C LEU A 154 5.01 -4.75 8.80
N ARG A 155 5.38 -5.88 8.18
CA ARG A 155 5.13 -6.14 6.75
C ARG A 155 3.63 -6.08 6.42
N ASP A 156 2.80 -6.62 7.29
CA ASP A 156 1.37 -6.76 7.07
C ASP A 156 0.63 -5.42 7.13
N VAL A 157 1.21 -4.38 7.74
CA VAL A 157 0.72 -2.99 7.60
C VAL A 157 0.67 -2.58 6.12
N LEU A 158 1.77 -2.73 5.40
CA LEU A 158 1.80 -2.38 3.97
C LEU A 158 0.95 -3.34 3.13
N LYS A 159 1.07 -4.65 3.37
CA LYS A 159 0.45 -5.68 2.52
C LYS A 159 -1.06 -5.81 2.75
N LEU A 160 -1.51 -5.85 4.00
CA LEU A 160 -2.90 -6.15 4.36
C LEU A 160 -3.71 -4.90 4.66
N GLN A 161 -3.12 -3.88 5.31
CA GLN A 161 -3.86 -2.66 5.65
C GLN A 161 -3.82 -1.65 4.50
N ASN A 162 -2.66 -1.46 3.87
CA ASN A 162 -2.52 -0.52 2.74
C ASN A 162 -2.66 -1.17 1.35
N TYR A 163 -2.93 -2.47 1.28
CA TYR A 163 -3.10 -3.25 0.04
C TYR A 163 -1.97 -3.09 -0.98
N GLN A 164 -0.75 -2.84 -0.49
CA GLN A 164 0.43 -2.72 -1.32
C GLN A 164 1.11 -4.08 -1.43
N TYR A 165 0.91 -4.74 -2.57
CA TYR A 165 1.44 -6.09 -2.85
C TYR A 165 2.82 -6.09 -3.50
N GLY A 166 3.37 -4.92 -3.83
CA GLY A 166 4.74 -4.80 -4.36
C GLY A 166 5.79 -5.38 -3.40
N GLN A 167 6.90 -5.86 -3.95
CA GLN A 167 8.04 -6.26 -3.12
C GLN A 167 8.59 -5.04 -2.36
N GLN A 168 8.94 -5.26 -1.10
CA GLN A 168 9.34 -4.22 -0.16
C GLN A 168 10.85 -4.33 0.12
N THR A 169 11.55 -3.21 0.06
CA THR A 169 12.94 -3.08 0.53
C THR A 169 12.92 -2.42 1.90
N TRP A 170 13.62 -3.03 2.85
CA TRP A 170 13.70 -2.54 4.22
C TRP A 170 15.02 -1.82 4.42
N TYR A 171 14.96 -0.62 4.97
CA TYR A 171 16.10 0.15 5.43
C TYR A 171 16.07 0.15 6.96
N VAL A 172 17.17 -0.28 7.57
CA VAL A 172 17.31 -0.42 9.02
C VAL A 172 18.53 0.37 9.50
N SER A 173 18.52 0.74 10.78
CA SER A 173 19.70 1.31 11.44
C SER A 173 20.84 0.28 11.57
N SER A 174 22.06 0.80 11.76
CA SER A 174 23.26 0.00 11.99
C SER A 174 23.14 -0.92 13.22
N GLU A 175 22.47 -0.45 14.27
CA GLU A 175 22.28 -1.18 15.52
C GLU A 175 21.31 -2.35 15.35
N ILE A 176 20.24 -2.17 14.56
CA ILE A 176 19.34 -3.27 14.20
C ILE A 176 20.07 -4.30 13.36
N MET A 177 20.81 -3.84 12.33
CA MET A 177 21.53 -4.74 11.44
C MET A 177 22.52 -5.62 12.22
N SER A 178 23.30 -5.01 13.12
CA SER A 178 24.23 -5.73 13.99
C SER A 178 23.51 -6.71 14.92
N ASN A 179 22.39 -6.32 15.54
CA ASN A 179 21.63 -7.23 16.40
C ASN A 179 21.01 -8.41 15.64
N TRP A 180 20.69 -8.25 14.35
CA TRP A 180 20.12 -9.31 13.51
C TRP A 180 21.15 -10.33 13.01
N GLU A 181 22.44 -10.10 13.23
CA GLU A 181 23.50 -11.10 13.02
C GLU A 181 23.46 -12.21 14.08
N GLN A 182 22.72 -12.02 15.18
CA GLN A 182 22.52 -13.08 16.17
C GLN A 182 21.83 -14.32 15.57
N TYR A 183 22.11 -15.48 16.15
CA TYR A 183 21.49 -16.73 15.71
C TYR A 183 20.01 -16.78 16.04
N PHE A 184 19.21 -17.24 15.07
CA PHE A 184 17.76 -17.41 15.26
C PHE A 184 17.43 -18.70 16.01
N ASP A 185 18.21 -19.76 15.78
CA ASP A 185 17.98 -21.09 16.33
C ASP A 185 19.07 -21.53 17.31
N VAL A 186 18.71 -22.48 18.18
CA VAL A 186 19.61 -23.05 19.20
C VAL A 186 20.83 -23.72 18.56
N ASN A 187 20.68 -24.22 17.33
CA ASN A 187 21.74 -24.90 16.59
C ASN A 187 22.67 -23.94 15.83
N ALA A 188 22.43 -22.63 15.90
CA ALA A 188 23.26 -21.60 15.28
C ALA A 188 23.47 -21.80 13.76
N LEU A 189 22.44 -22.27 13.05
CA LEU A 189 22.52 -22.57 11.62
C LEU A 189 22.11 -21.39 10.74
N ARG A 190 21.37 -20.43 11.30
CA ARG A 190 20.89 -19.24 10.58
C ARG A 190 20.83 -18.03 11.49
N THR A 191 21.08 -16.86 10.92
CA THR A 191 20.90 -15.59 11.65
C THR A 191 19.45 -15.12 11.58
N VAL A 192 19.08 -14.18 12.44
CA VAL A 192 17.76 -13.53 12.39
C VAL A 192 17.57 -12.85 11.03
N LEU A 193 18.60 -12.18 10.52
CA LEU A 193 18.58 -11.53 9.21
C LEU A 193 18.22 -12.49 8.08
N GLU A 194 18.85 -13.66 8.03
CA GLU A 194 18.56 -14.67 6.99
C GLU A 194 17.13 -15.20 7.08
N GLU A 195 16.59 -15.35 8.28
CA GLU A 195 15.22 -15.80 8.49
C GLU A 195 14.21 -14.70 8.08
N LEU A 196 14.53 -13.43 8.35
CA LEU A 196 13.69 -12.30 7.93
C LEU A 196 13.68 -12.12 6.41
N LYS A 197 14.83 -12.26 5.74
CA LYS A 197 14.90 -12.20 4.27
C LYS A 197 14.09 -13.30 3.56
N LYS A 198 13.78 -14.41 4.24
CA LYS A 198 12.91 -15.48 3.70
C LYS A 198 11.41 -15.15 3.77
N LEU A 199 11.01 -14.08 4.47
CA LEU A 199 9.61 -13.69 4.56
C LEU A 199 9.10 -13.23 3.20
N ALA A 200 7.95 -13.79 2.79
CA ALA A 200 7.32 -13.41 1.53
C ALA A 200 6.97 -11.91 1.50
N GLY A 201 7.35 -11.23 0.42
CA GLY A 201 7.12 -9.80 0.21
C GLY A 201 8.33 -8.91 0.50
N ILE A 202 9.37 -9.42 1.17
CA ILE A 202 10.63 -8.70 1.39
C ILE A 202 11.59 -9.02 0.23
N SER A 203 12.05 -7.99 -0.48
CA SER A 203 13.03 -8.11 -1.56
C SER A 203 14.45 -8.13 -1.00
N ASP A 204 14.75 -7.13 -0.17
CA ASP A 204 16.05 -6.98 0.47
C ASP A 204 15.94 -6.18 1.76
N ILE A 205 16.98 -6.30 2.60
CA ILE A 205 17.16 -5.57 3.85
C ILE A 205 18.54 -4.95 3.79
N LYS A 206 18.60 -3.63 3.89
CA LYS A 206 19.80 -2.80 3.76
C LYS A 206 19.93 -1.85 4.94
N GLU A 207 21.14 -1.41 5.20
CA GLU A 207 21.44 -0.42 6.22
C GLU A 207 21.41 1.00 5.63
N ASP A 208 20.82 1.94 6.36
CA ASP A 208 20.86 3.36 6.04
C ASP A 208 21.39 4.18 7.21
N ALA A 209 22.25 5.17 6.91
CA ALA A 209 22.98 5.91 7.94
C ALA A 209 22.11 6.96 8.65
N GLU A 210 20.99 7.35 8.03
CA GLU A 210 20.04 8.32 8.62
C GLU A 210 19.15 7.72 9.69
N LEU A 211 19.14 6.38 9.81
CA LEU A 211 18.39 5.64 10.81
C LEU A 211 19.26 5.35 12.03
N SER A 212 18.73 5.59 13.22
CA SER A 212 19.47 5.36 14.48
C SER A 212 18.63 4.60 15.50
N GLY A 213 19.27 3.76 16.32
CA GLY A 213 18.57 3.01 17.36
C GLY A 213 17.52 2.06 16.80
N ASN A 214 16.25 2.16 17.25
CA ASN A 214 15.17 1.25 16.86
C ASN A 214 14.27 1.84 15.76
N GLU A 215 14.84 2.13 14.60
CA GLU A 215 14.15 2.75 13.49
C GLU A 215 14.26 1.92 12.21
N ILE A 216 13.13 1.74 11.53
CA ILE A 216 13.02 0.97 10.29
C ILE A 216 12.14 1.76 9.33
N VAL A 217 12.58 1.84 8.07
CA VAL A 217 11.77 2.36 6.98
C VAL A 217 11.57 1.28 5.93
N ILE A 218 10.34 1.09 5.50
CA ILE A 218 9.98 0.10 4.49
C ILE A 218 9.44 0.80 3.27
N ILE A 219 10.10 0.55 2.14
CA ILE A 219 9.77 1.21 0.88
C ILE A 219 9.58 0.15 -0.21
N PRO A 220 8.39 0.08 -0.82
CA PRO A 220 8.22 -0.60 -2.10
C PRO A 220 8.90 0.23 -3.20
N LEU A 221 10.04 -0.24 -3.69
CA LEU A 221 10.83 0.43 -4.74
C LEU A 221 10.12 0.32 -6.10
N ALA A 222 9.14 1.18 -6.32
CA ALA A 222 8.42 1.31 -7.57
C ALA A 222 8.09 2.77 -7.84
N ALA A 223 8.34 3.25 -9.07
CA ALA A 223 8.02 4.62 -9.49
C ALA A 223 6.51 4.96 -9.40
N GLY A 224 5.66 3.94 -9.28
CA GLY A 224 4.23 4.08 -8.98
C GLY A 224 3.90 4.44 -7.52
N VAL A 225 4.88 4.42 -6.62
CA VAL A 225 4.71 4.59 -5.16
C VAL A 225 5.60 5.72 -4.66
N ILE A 226 6.89 5.65 -4.95
CA ILE A 226 7.88 6.65 -4.56
C ILE A 226 8.81 6.92 -5.74
N ALA A 227 9.12 8.20 -5.97
CA ALA A 227 10.05 8.59 -7.03
C ALA A 227 10.69 9.95 -6.72
N PRO A 228 12.01 10.09 -6.87
CA PRO A 228 12.64 11.41 -6.98
C PRO A 228 12.12 12.13 -8.23
N ILE A 229 11.80 13.42 -8.09
CA ILE A 229 11.40 14.29 -9.19
C ILE A 229 12.56 15.23 -9.45
N VAL A 230 13.23 15.08 -10.59
CA VAL A 230 14.49 15.76 -10.90
C VAL A 230 14.25 16.79 -12.00
N GLY A 231 14.34 18.08 -11.66
CA GLY A 231 14.31 19.18 -12.63
C GLY A 231 15.68 19.43 -13.27
N GLN A 232 16.74 19.35 -12.46
CA GLN A 232 18.13 19.49 -12.89
C GLN A 232 18.99 18.48 -12.15
N ALA A 233 19.74 17.66 -12.88
CA ALA A 233 20.71 16.75 -12.29
C ALA A 233 21.81 17.51 -11.54
N PHE A 234 22.28 16.95 -10.42
CA PHE A 234 23.35 17.56 -9.64
C PHE A 234 24.63 17.68 -10.46
N GLY A 235 25.08 18.92 -10.66
CA GLY A 235 26.24 19.25 -11.47
C GLY A 235 27.03 20.41 -10.88
N THR A 236 28.33 20.46 -11.19
CA THR A 236 29.21 21.57 -10.78
C THR A 236 29.48 22.47 -11.96
N VAL A 237 29.26 23.77 -11.79
CA VAL A 237 29.50 24.80 -12.80
C VAL A 237 30.50 25.82 -12.25
N ALA A 238 31.43 26.27 -13.08
CA ALA A 238 32.37 27.33 -12.73
C ALA A 238 31.74 28.71 -12.98
N ASP A 239 31.84 29.62 -12.00
CA ASP A 239 31.40 30.99 -12.18
C ASP A 239 32.36 31.73 -13.14
N PRO A 240 31.86 32.56 -14.07
CA PRO A 240 32.69 33.30 -15.00
C PRO A 240 33.57 34.32 -14.27
N ARG A 241 34.86 34.38 -14.64
CA ARG A 241 35.83 35.31 -14.06
C ARG A 241 35.88 36.60 -14.87
N GLN A 242 35.33 37.67 -14.32
CA GLN A 242 35.20 38.95 -15.02
C GLN A 242 36.48 39.80 -14.98
N PHE A 243 37.20 39.77 -13.87
CA PHE A 243 38.45 40.52 -13.70
C PHE A 243 39.63 39.58 -13.62
N TYR A 244 40.81 40.09 -13.95
CA TYR A 244 42.05 39.32 -13.85
C TYR A 244 42.17 38.71 -12.45
N ASN A 245 41.98 39.51 -11.39
CA ASN A 245 42.07 39.12 -9.98
C ASN A 245 40.83 38.45 -9.38
N SER A 246 39.83 38.05 -10.18
CA SER A 246 38.67 37.33 -9.64
C SER A 246 39.07 35.95 -9.10
N ASP A 247 38.52 35.59 -7.95
CA ASP A 247 38.71 34.26 -7.35
C ASP A 247 38.14 33.17 -8.26
N TYR A 248 38.59 31.94 -8.04
CA TYR A 248 38.05 30.78 -8.72
C TYR A 248 36.89 30.23 -7.89
N VAL A 249 35.67 30.29 -8.42
CA VAL A 249 34.45 29.89 -7.73
C VAL A 249 33.73 28.84 -8.55
N TRP A 250 33.29 27.78 -7.88
CA TRP A 250 32.45 26.73 -8.45
C TRP A 250 31.21 26.56 -7.59
N ARG A 251 30.07 26.34 -8.24
CA ARG A 251 28.80 26.03 -7.59
C ARG A 251 28.35 24.65 -8.01
N THR A 252 28.08 23.81 -7.02
CA THR A 252 27.44 22.53 -7.22
C THR A 252 25.96 22.70 -6.90
N TRP A 253 25.08 22.39 -7.85
CA TRP A 253 23.64 22.58 -7.63
C TRP A 253 22.84 21.54 -8.40
N GLY A 254 21.61 21.31 -7.95
CA GLY A 254 20.60 20.52 -8.64
C GLY A 254 19.21 20.83 -8.11
N ALA A 255 18.19 20.46 -8.88
CA ALA A 255 16.80 20.66 -8.51
C ALA A 255 16.12 19.30 -8.40
N ALA A 256 15.76 18.91 -7.19
CA ALA A 256 15.17 17.61 -6.92
C ALA A 256 14.21 17.64 -5.73
N GLY A 257 13.05 17.02 -5.90
CA GLY A 257 12.06 16.76 -4.85
C GLY A 257 11.75 15.27 -4.71
N LEU A 258 10.93 14.90 -3.72
CA LEU A 258 10.50 13.52 -3.51
C LEU A 258 8.99 13.41 -3.62
N MET A 259 8.54 12.56 -4.53
CA MET A 259 7.14 12.19 -4.64
C MET A 259 6.88 10.92 -3.84
N VAL A 260 5.86 10.98 -2.97
CA VAL A 260 5.22 9.80 -2.37
C VAL A 260 3.75 9.83 -2.77
N LYS A 261 3.29 8.79 -3.47
CA LYS A 261 1.92 8.70 -3.98
C LYS A 261 0.97 8.17 -2.92
N GLN A 262 -0.16 8.84 -2.79
CA GLN A 262 -1.30 8.38 -2.02
C GLN A 262 -2.53 8.16 -2.90
N ASP A 263 -3.39 7.25 -2.47
CA ASP A 263 -4.75 7.13 -3.02
C ASP A 263 -5.68 8.17 -2.34
N ILE A 264 -6.82 8.48 -2.98
CA ILE A 264 -7.88 9.36 -2.46
C ILE A 264 -8.50 8.79 -1.19
N ASN A 265 -8.63 7.47 -1.11
CA ASN A 265 -9.06 6.81 0.10
C ASN A 265 -7.81 6.58 0.94
N ALA A 266 -7.60 7.40 1.97
CA ALA A 266 -6.64 7.10 3.03
C ALA A 266 -7.05 5.76 3.68
N ASN A 267 -6.55 4.66 3.11
CA ASN A 267 -7.20 3.35 3.09
C ASN A 267 -7.68 2.86 4.46
N LEU A 268 -8.95 3.14 4.79
CA LEU A 268 -9.74 2.50 5.82
C LEU A 268 -10.83 1.68 5.13
N PHE A 269 -10.43 0.61 4.45
CA PHE A 269 -11.38 -0.47 4.22
C PHE A 269 -11.36 -1.30 5.50
N ALA A 270 -12.45 -1.19 6.26
CA ALA A 270 -12.80 -2.17 7.26
C ALA A 270 -12.65 -3.54 6.62
N GLY A 271 -11.61 -4.28 7.04
CA GLY A 271 -11.47 -5.67 6.68
C GLY A 271 -12.82 -6.33 6.94
N ALA A 272 -13.36 -6.96 5.90
CA ALA A 272 -14.52 -7.81 6.03
C ALA A 272 -14.13 -8.98 6.94
N ASN A 273 -14.17 -8.75 8.25
CA ASN A 273 -14.33 -9.79 9.24
C ASN A 273 -15.75 -10.30 9.03
N PHE A 274 -15.90 -11.26 8.12
CA PHE A 274 -17.05 -12.15 8.10
C PHE A 274 -16.99 -13.04 9.35
N GLN A 275 -17.10 -12.44 10.54
CA GLN A 275 -17.68 -13.15 11.67
C GLN A 275 -19.17 -13.18 11.38
N LYS A 276 -19.67 -14.35 10.98
CA LYS A 276 -21.10 -14.65 11.00
C LYS A 276 -21.60 -14.38 12.41
N LEU A 277 -22.24 -13.23 12.62
CA LEU A 277 -22.88 -12.90 13.89
C LEU A 277 -24.13 -13.78 13.98
N GLU A 278 -24.16 -14.67 14.96
CA GLU A 278 -25.28 -15.56 15.20
C GLU A 278 -26.33 -14.82 16.03
N VAL A 279 -27.61 -14.94 15.67
CA VAL A 279 -28.71 -14.35 16.43
C VAL A 279 -28.68 -14.90 17.86
N GLY A 280 -28.68 -14.01 18.87
CA GLY A 280 -28.72 -14.39 20.29
C GLY A 280 -27.38 -14.57 20.99
N LYS A 281 -26.25 -14.19 20.38
CA LYS A 281 -24.92 -14.19 21.04
C LYS A 281 -24.43 -12.79 21.39
N VAL A 282 -23.77 -12.70 22.55
CA VAL A 282 -23.11 -11.48 23.04
C VAL A 282 -21.69 -11.43 22.49
N TYR A 283 -21.32 -10.29 21.90
CA TYR A 283 -19.99 -10.03 21.37
C TYR A 283 -19.39 -8.81 22.08
N GLU A 284 -18.12 -8.89 22.47
CA GLU A 284 -17.38 -7.74 22.97
C GLU A 284 -16.86 -6.93 21.78
N VAL A 285 -17.22 -5.65 21.74
CA VAL A 285 -16.85 -4.73 20.66
C VAL A 285 -16.36 -3.43 21.28
N ASP A 286 -15.38 -2.77 20.67
CA ASP A 286 -14.89 -1.48 21.16
C ASP A 286 -15.94 -0.36 20.96
N GLU A 287 -15.80 0.72 21.74
CA GLU A 287 -16.75 1.84 21.82
C GLU A 287 -16.89 2.61 20.48
N ALA A 288 -15.83 2.69 19.67
CA ALA A 288 -15.87 3.32 18.36
C ALA A 288 -16.61 2.46 17.32
N VAL A 289 -16.51 1.14 17.41
CA VAL A 289 -17.27 0.22 16.54
C VAL A 289 -18.74 0.18 16.97
N ALA A 290 -19.02 0.13 18.27
CA ALA A 290 -20.39 0.19 18.79
C ALA A 290 -21.10 1.50 18.37
N GLY A 291 -20.40 2.63 18.44
CA GLY A 291 -20.94 3.92 17.99
C GLY A 291 -21.31 3.95 16.51
N LYS A 292 -20.49 3.34 15.63
CA LYS A 292 -20.80 3.23 14.20
C LYS A 292 -22.02 2.35 13.94
N TRP A 293 -22.18 1.26 14.67
CA TRP A 293 -23.32 0.36 14.48
C TRP A 293 -24.64 0.97 14.95
N ILE A 294 -24.61 1.78 16.01
CA ILE A 294 -25.78 2.53 16.46
C ILE A 294 -26.14 3.63 15.45
N ALA A 295 -25.15 4.36 14.93
CA ALA A 295 -25.37 5.39 13.90
C ALA A 295 -25.95 4.82 12.60
N ASP A 296 -25.54 3.59 12.24
CA ASP A 296 -26.05 2.85 11.08
C ASP A 296 -27.42 2.18 11.34
N GLY A 297 -28.00 2.31 12.54
CA GLY A 297 -29.26 1.65 12.92
C GLY A 297 -29.18 0.12 13.01
N LYS A 298 -27.97 -0.43 13.13
CA LYS A 298 -27.71 -1.88 13.24
C LYS A 298 -27.64 -2.38 14.68
N ALA A 299 -27.63 -1.46 15.66
CA ALA A 299 -27.63 -1.75 17.09
C ALA A 299 -28.32 -0.61 17.87
N GLU A 300 -28.84 -0.90 19.06
CA GLU A 300 -29.46 0.09 19.94
C GLU A 300 -28.70 0.18 21.28
N GLN A 301 -28.64 1.39 21.84
CA GLN A 301 -28.02 1.60 23.15
C GLN A 301 -28.99 1.18 24.25
N SER A 302 -28.67 0.11 24.98
CA SER A 302 -29.43 -0.29 26.17
C SER A 302 -28.98 0.49 27.41
N ALA A 303 -29.93 1.00 28.18
CA ALA A 303 -29.69 1.71 29.44
C ALA A 303 -29.63 0.78 30.67
N GLU A 304 -29.69 -0.53 30.47
CA GLU A 304 -29.65 -1.50 31.57
C GLU A 304 -28.21 -1.75 32.04
N LYS A 305 -27.82 -0.96 33.06
CA LYS A 305 -26.68 -1.11 33.97
C LYS A 305 -25.29 -0.73 33.41
N LYS A 306 -24.77 0.38 33.95
CA LYS A 306 -23.36 0.78 33.87
C LYS A 306 -22.52 -0.12 34.79
N GLY A 307 -21.73 -1.00 34.20
CA GLY A 307 -20.70 -1.81 34.90
C GLY A 307 -21.09 -3.27 35.09
N GLU A 308 -20.31 -4.15 34.45
CA GLU A 308 -20.38 -5.62 34.37
C GLU A 308 -21.40 -6.27 33.40
N LYS A 309 -20.80 -7.00 32.44
CA LYS A 309 -21.33 -7.95 31.42
C LYS A 309 -22.81 -7.78 31.01
N LEU A 310 -22.97 -7.18 29.82
CA LEU A 310 -24.23 -7.03 29.10
C LEU A 310 -24.83 -8.40 28.71
N ALA A 311 -25.93 -8.77 29.37
CA ALA A 311 -26.90 -9.73 28.86
C ALA A 311 -27.94 -8.95 28.04
N LEU A 312 -28.13 -9.34 26.77
CA LEU A 312 -29.19 -8.82 25.92
C LEU A 312 -30.26 -9.91 25.81
N GLU A 313 -31.33 -9.80 26.59
CA GLU A 313 -32.57 -10.55 26.36
C GLU A 313 -33.54 -9.65 25.56
N VAL A 314 -34.01 -10.17 24.43
CA VAL A 314 -35.09 -9.55 23.65
C VAL A 314 -36.40 -9.91 24.33
N ALA A 315 -36.99 -8.96 25.07
CA ALA A 315 -38.29 -9.13 25.74
C ALA A 315 -39.41 -8.36 25.02
N THR A 316 -40.52 -9.07 24.84
CA THR A 316 -41.79 -8.65 24.25
C THR A 316 -42.52 -7.63 25.13
N SER A 317 -42.95 -6.51 24.53
CA SER A 317 -43.62 -5.43 25.26
C SER A 317 -45.10 -5.75 25.54
N THR A 318 -45.54 -5.53 26.78
CA THR A 318 -46.95 -5.47 27.20
C THR A 318 -47.29 -4.04 27.62
N VAL A 319 -48.40 -3.48 27.09
CA VAL A 319 -49.27 -2.34 27.56
C VAL A 319 -49.97 -1.70 26.32
N PRO A 320 -51.25 -1.26 26.39
CA PRO A 320 -52.28 -1.65 25.41
C PRO A 320 -52.53 -0.68 24.23
N ALA A 321 -53.24 -1.25 23.25
CA ALA A 321 -53.45 -0.81 21.88
C ALA A 321 -54.14 0.55 21.66
N SER A 322 -53.53 1.37 20.80
CA SER A 322 -54.28 2.20 19.85
C SER A 322 -54.58 1.37 18.60
N VAL A 323 -55.82 1.43 18.12
CA VAL A 323 -56.43 0.60 17.05
C VAL A 323 -55.60 0.47 15.75
N GLY A 324 -54.64 1.37 15.48
CA GLY A 324 -53.73 1.26 14.33
C GLY A 324 -52.55 0.28 14.48
N ALA A 325 -52.21 -0.14 15.71
CA ALA A 325 -51.07 -1.05 15.94
C ALA A 325 -51.40 -2.51 15.59
N SER A 326 -52.66 -2.95 15.79
CA SER A 326 -53.10 -4.30 15.43
C SER A 326 -53.15 -4.50 13.91
N GLU A 327 -53.59 -3.50 13.14
CA GLU A 327 -53.63 -3.60 11.67
C GLU A 327 -52.24 -3.61 11.05
N LEU A 328 -51.28 -2.89 11.64
CA LEU A 328 -49.88 -2.92 11.24
C LEU A 328 -49.21 -4.26 11.59
N GLN A 329 -49.53 -4.83 12.75
CA GLN A 329 -49.04 -6.14 13.15
C GLN A 329 -49.59 -7.26 12.25
N THR A 330 -50.90 -7.24 11.93
CA THR A 330 -51.47 -8.21 10.98
C THR A 330 -50.83 -8.10 9.60
N LYS A 331 -50.58 -6.87 9.11
CA LYS A 331 -49.87 -6.67 7.83
C LYS A 331 -48.41 -7.14 7.88
N LEU A 332 -47.74 -7.01 9.02
CA LEU A 332 -46.37 -7.49 9.20
C LEU A 332 -46.33 -9.03 9.23
N ASP A 333 -47.27 -9.66 9.93
CA ASP A 333 -47.39 -11.11 10.02
C ASP A 333 -47.76 -11.72 8.65
N ASP A 334 -48.71 -11.11 7.93
CA ASP A 334 -49.08 -11.48 6.56
C ASP A 334 -47.89 -11.32 5.59
N ALA A 335 -47.12 -10.22 5.72
CA ALA A 335 -45.93 -10.00 4.90
C ALA A 335 -44.82 -11.01 5.21
N LEU A 336 -44.61 -11.37 6.49
CA LEU A 336 -43.66 -12.40 6.89
C LEU A 336 -44.07 -13.78 6.38
N GLU A 337 -45.36 -14.08 6.37
CA GLU A 337 -45.89 -15.33 5.83
C GLU A 337 -45.75 -15.39 4.30
N GLN A 338 -46.01 -14.28 3.59
CA GLN A 338 -45.73 -14.16 2.16
C GLN A 338 -44.24 -14.33 1.85
N LEU A 339 -43.35 -13.79 2.69
CA LEU A 339 -41.90 -13.93 2.53
C LEU A 339 -41.43 -15.37 2.74
N LYS A 340 -42.00 -16.08 3.73
CA LYS A 340 -41.75 -17.52 3.93
C LYS A 340 -42.27 -18.35 2.76
N GLN A 341 -43.45 -18.05 2.22
CA GLN A 341 -44.00 -18.73 1.05
C GLN A 341 -43.15 -18.46 -0.19
N ALA A 342 -42.69 -17.24 -0.40
CA ALA A 342 -41.79 -16.89 -1.50
C ALA A 342 -40.43 -17.58 -1.39
N GLN A 343 -39.88 -17.70 -0.18
CA GLN A 343 -38.63 -18.45 0.07
C GLN A 343 -38.81 -19.95 -0.16
N ALA A 344 -39.93 -20.54 0.27
CA ALA A 344 -40.25 -21.94 0.01
C ALA A 344 -40.44 -22.21 -1.48
N ALA A 345 -41.10 -21.31 -2.20
CA ALA A 345 -41.29 -21.40 -3.65
C ALA A 345 -39.96 -21.23 -4.42
N ALA A 346 -39.07 -20.34 -3.97
CA ALA A 346 -37.74 -20.19 -4.54
C ALA A 346 -36.90 -21.46 -4.32
N ALA A 347 -36.89 -22.01 -3.11
CA ALA A 347 -36.17 -23.26 -2.82
C ALA A 347 -36.72 -24.46 -3.62
N ALA A 348 -38.04 -24.51 -3.86
CA ALA A 348 -38.65 -25.51 -4.73
C ALA A 348 -38.20 -25.34 -6.19
N LYS A 349 -38.17 -24.11 -6.72
CA LYS A 349 -37.66 -23.85 -8.06
C LYS A 349 -36.17 -24.14 -8.22
N ASP A 350 -35.36 -23.84 -7.21
CA ASP A 350 -33.92 -24.17 -7.24
C ASP A 350 -33.71 -25.70 -7.30
N LYS A 351 -34.57 -26.46 -6.61
CA LYS A 351 -34.57 -27.92 -6.70
C LYS A 351 -35.01 -28.42 -8.07
N GLU A 352 -36.09 -27.86 -8.63
CA GLU A 352 -36.53 -28.18 -10.00
C GLU A 352 -35.45 -27.86 -11.05
N HIS A 353 -34.74 -26.74 -10.90
CA HIS A 353 -33.63 -26.37 -11.77
C HIS A 353 -32.45 -27.33 -11.63
N ALA A 354 -32.11 -27.76 -10.41
CA ALA A 354 -31.06 -28.75 -10.17
C ALA A 354 -31.40 -30.11 -10.81
N ASP A 355 -32.63 -30.58 -10.63
CA ASP A 355 -33.12 -31.84 -11.20
C ASP A 355 -33.14 -31.78 -12.73
N ALA A 356 -33.59 -30.66 -13.32
CA ALA A 356 -33.57 -30.45 -14.77
C ALA A 356 -32.15 -30.44 -15.34
N LEU A 357 -31.19 -29.86 -14.61
CA LEU A 357 -29.78 -29.83 -15.00
C LEU A 357 -29.14 -31.23 -14.97
N GLU A 358 -29.56 -32.07 -14.03
CA GLU A 358 -29.12 -33.46 -13.94
C GLU A 358 -29.70 -34.32 -15.09
N GLN A 359 -30.98 -34.13 -15.43
CA GLN A 359 -31.59 -34.78 -16.59
C GLN A 359 -30.91 -34.37 -17.91
N LEU A 360 -30.55 -33.09 -18.07
CA LEU A 360 -29.84 -32.60 -19.25
C LEU A 360 -28.45 -33.21 -19.37
N LYS A 361 -27.72 -33.36 -18.26
CA LYS A 361 -26.42 -34.06 -18.23
C LYS A 361 -26.55 -35.53 -18.62
N GLN A 362 -27.58 -36.23 -18.15
CA GLN A 362 -27.83 -37.62 -18.51
C GLN A 362 -28.18 -37.75 -20.01
N ALA A 363 -29.01 -36.87 -20.54
CA ALA A 363 -29.35 -36.85 -21.96
C ALA A 363 -28.12 -36.59 -22.85
N GLN A 364 -27.30 -35.59 -22.51
CA GLN A 364 -26.05 -35.32 -23.24
C GLN A 364 -25.04 -36.48 -23.16
N ALA A 365 -24.96 -37.18 -22.03
CA ALA A 365 -24.10 -38.34 -21.89
C ALA A 365 -24.54 -39.50 -22.81
N VAL A 366 -25.85 -39.69 -23.00
CA VAL A 366 -26.40 -40.71 -23.92
C VAL A 366 -26.13 -40.32 -25.37
N GLU A 367 -26.33 -39.05 -25.75
CA GLU A 367 -26.03 -38.58 -27.11
C GLU A 367 -24.54 -38.73 -27.44
N LEU A 368 -23.65 -38.35 -26.52
CA LEU A 368 -22.21 -38.49 -26.70
C LEU A 368 -21.79 -39.96 -26.85
N ALA A 369 -22.42 -40.87 -26.12
CA ALA A 369 -22.15 -42.30 -26.24
C ALA A 369 -22.62 -42.86 -27.60
N ALA A 370 -23.79 -42.43 -28.09
CA ALA A 370 -24.30 -42.80 -29.40
C ALA A 370 -23.41 -42.25 -30.54
N GLU A 371 -22.89 -41.03 -30.39
CA GLU A 371 -22.01 -40.42 -31.39
C GLU A 371 -20.63 -41.09 -31.43
N LYS A 372 -20.08 -41.47 -30.28
CA LYS A 372 -18.86 -42.31 -30.22
C LYS A 372 -19.06 -43.65 -30.93
N GLN A 373 -20.18 -44.33 -30.71
CA GLN A 373 -20.47 -45.58 -31.42
C GLN A 373 -20.57 -45.39 -32.94
N ARG A 374 -21.14 -44.27 -33.41
CA ARG A 374 -21.16 -43.94 -34.85
C ARG A 374 -19.76 -43.66 -35.40
N ALA A 375 -18.92 -42.97 -34.64
CA ALA A 375 -17.53 -42.73 -35.00
C ALA A 375 -16.75 -44.04 -35.10
N ASP A 376 -16.87 -44.93 -34.10
CA ASP A 376 -16.19 -46.23 -34.07
C ASP A 376 -16.63 -47.13 -35.24
N THR A 377 -17.92 -47.13 -35.58
CA THR A 377 -18.45 -47.89 -36.73
C THR A 377 -18.01 -47.31 -38.07
N ALA A 378 -17.92 -45.98 -38.19
CA ALA A 378 -17.38 -45.32 -39.38
C ALA A 378 -15.89 -45.64 -39.56
N GLU A 379 -15.10 -45.62 -38.48
CA GLU A 379 -13.68 -45.96 -38.50
C GLU A 379 -13.45 -47.43 -38.88
N ALA A 380 -14.27 -48.35 -38.33
CA ALA A 380 -14.24 -49.76 -38.71
C ALA A 380 -14.60 -49.98 -40.20
N ALA A 381 -15.57 -49.24 -40.73
CA ALA A 381 -15.94 -49.29 -42.14
C ALA A 381 -14.82 -48.77 -43.06
N LEU A 382 -14.13 -47.70 -42.65
CA LEU A 382 -13.00 -47.12 -43.37
C LEU A 382 -11.78 -48.06 -43.35
N ALA A 383 -11.52 -48.73 -42.23
CA ALA A 383 -10.51 -49.77 -42.10
C ALA A 383 -10.82 -51.03 -42.93
N ALA A 384 -12.11 -51.36 -43.12
CA ALA A 384 -12.53 -52.46 -43.98
C ALA A 384 -12.44 -52.10 -45.48
N ALA A 385 -12.74 -50.86 -45.85
CA ALA A 385 -12.61 -50.37 -47.23
C ALA A 385 -11.14 -50.34 -47.67
N THR A 386 -10.24 -49.83 -46.82
CA THR A 386 -8.79 -49.78 -47.10
C THR A 386 -8.12 -51.16 -47.18
N LYS A 387 -8.74 -52.22 -46.63
CA LYS A 387 -8.30 -53.62 -46.79
C LYS A 387 -8.79 -54.29 -48.07
N LYS A 388 -9.83 -53.77 -48.74
CA LYS A 388 -10.33 -54.30 -50.03
C LYS A 388 -9.60 -53.74 -51.24
N ASP A 389 -8.94 -52.59 -51.10
CA ASP A 389 -8.16 -51.93 -52.15
C ASP A 389 -6.66 -52.29 -52.13
N LYS A 390 -6.28 -53.30 -51.34
CA LYS A 390 -4.99 -54.00 -51.41
C LYS A 390 -5.25 -55.46 -51.75
#